data_AF-A0A845CBN4-F1
#
_entry.id   AF-A0A845CBN4-F1
#
_cell.length_a   1.000
_cell.length_b   1.000
_cell.length_c   1.000
_cell.angle_alpha   90.00
_cell.angle_beta   90.00
_cell.angle_gamma   90.00
#
_symmetry.space_group_name_H-M   'P 1'
#
loop_
_entity.id
_entity.type
_entity.pdbx_description
1 polymer ?
#
loop_
_entity_poly.entity_id
_entity_poly.type
_entity_poly.pdbx_seq_one_letter_code
_entity_poly.pdbx_strand_id
1 'polypeptide(L)'
;MNTKAQWEAILKRDASADGRFVYAVRSTGIYCRPSCASRKPKKSNVLIFEFPEMAEARGFRPCLRCAPQDAGYDPRLDKVRKAVRHIEEHADESPTLAELGRSVGVSPHHLQRTFKRALGVSPRQYLESLKAQNYKDLLKNGRDLAGAGYEAGYGSSRGVYEGASRYLGMTPAAYKKGGEGVSIRYGITTCRLGRLLVAATGKGVCRVSIGERAGELVADLKNEYPHATLKRSDSELKDHLSIVARLAKGESSSESLPLDVRASAFQCRVWERLKAISPGNTMTYKEVAEDLGLPKGARAVGRACAENPVALLVPCHRVVRGDGALAGYRWGVERKRKLLDMEKKNK
;
A
#
# COMPACT_ATOMS: atom_id res chain seq x y z
N MET A 1 -36.37 2.76 3.09
CA MET A 1 -37.10 4.00 2.73
C MET A 1 -36.12 4.95 2.05
N ASN A 2 -36.45 5.47 0.87
CA ASN A 2 -35.61 6.43 0.14
C ASN A 2 -35.60 7.77 0.89
N THR A 3 -34.43 8.34 1.18
CA THR A 3 -34.38 9.66 1.85
C THR A 3 -34.75 10.77 0.87
N LYS A 4 -35.29 11.88 1.38
CA LYS A 4 -35.60 13.07 0.58
C LYS A 4 -34.37 13.58 -0.19
N ALA A 5 -33.20 13.53 0.46
CA ALA A 5 -31.92 13.92 -0.12
C ALA A 5 -31.49 13.04 -1.31
N GLN A 6 -31.64 11.71 -1.21
CA GLN A 6 -31.29 10.81 -2.31
C GLN A 6 -32.22 11.00 -3.52
N TRP A 7 -33.50 11.27 -3.27
CA TRP A 7 -34.45 11.56 -4.35
C TRP A 7 -34.14 12.87 -5.06
N GLU A 8 -33.78 13.92 -4.31
CA GLU A 8 -33.35 15.20 -4.89
C GLU A 8 -32.08 15.05 -5.72
N ALA A 9 -31.10 14.25 -5.27
CA ALA A 9 -29.88 13.97 -6.02
C ALA A 9 -30.15 13.31 -7.38
N ILE A 10 -31.10 12.36 -7.44
CA ILE A 10 -31.53 11.73 -8.70
C ILE A 10 -32.20 12.76 -9.63
N LEU A 11 -33.07 13.61 -9.09
CA LEU A 11 -33.78 14.63 -9.89
C LEU A 11 -32.85 15.70 -10.46
N LYS A 12 -31.83 16.09 -9.67
CA LYS A 12 -30.82 17.08 -10.04
C LYS A 12 -29.67 16.50 -10.88
N ARG A 13 -29.63 15.16 -11.05
CA ARG A 13 -28.50 14.45 -11.67
C ARG A 13 -27.16 14.80 -11.00
N ASP A 14 -27.17 14.82 -9.68
CA ASP A 14 -26.03 15.26 -8.89
C ASP A 14 -24.85 14.28 -8.99
N ALA A 15 -23.78 14.70 -9.67
CA ALA A 15 -22.56 13.90 -9.82
C ALA A 15 -21.80 13.71 -8.51
N SER A 16 -22.00 14.56 -7.50
CA SER A 16 -21.37 14.40 -6.17
C SER A 16 -21.99 13.26 -5.35
N ALA A 17 -23.18 12.80 -5.76
CA ALA A 17 -23.87 11.67 -5.16
C ALA A 17 -23.51 10.32 -5.82
N ASP A 18 -22.81 10.33 -6.96
CA ASP A 18 -22.33 9.11 -7.59
C ASP A 18 -21.38 8.35 -6.65
N GLY A 19 -21.51 7.02 -6.60
CA GLY A 19 -20.70 6.16 -5.73
C GLY A 19 -21.15 6.15 -4.25
N ARG A 20 -22.11 7.00 -3.84
CA ARG A 20 -22.75 6.94 -2.52
C ARG A 20 -23.95 6.00 -2.48
N PHE A 21 -24.65 5.88 -3.61
CA PHE A 21 -25.76 4.96 -3.81
C PHE A 21 -26.03 4.77 -5.30
N VAL A 22 -26.80 3.74 -5.63
CA VAL A 22 -27.41 3.55 -6.96
C VAL A 22 -28.92 3.49 -6.84
N TYR A 23 -29.63 3.81 -7.91
CA TYR A 23 -31.09 3.68 -7.96
C TYR A 23 -31.51 2.72 -9.05
N ALA A 24 -32.42 1.80 -8.73
CA ALA A 24 -33.02 0.87 -9.67
C ALA A 24 -34.45 1.26 -10.02
N VAL A 25 -34.81 1.08 -11.29
CA VAL A 25 -36.13 1.40 -11.81
C VAL A 25 -36.88 0.08 -12.04
N ARG A 26 -37.92 -0.16 -11.23
CA ARG A 26 -38.73 -1.39 -11.25
C ARG A 26 -39.27 -1.72 -12.63
N SER A 27 -39.77 -0.72 -13.36
CA SER A 27 -40.41 -0.92 -14.65
C SER A 27 -39.46 -1.32 -15.78
N THR A 28 -38.17 -1.00 -15.67
CA THR A 28 -37.17 -1.33 -16.72
C THR A 28 -36.24 -2.46 -16.32
N GLY A 29 -36.19 -2.83 -15.03
CA GLY A 29 -35.21 -3.79 -14.53
C GLY A 29 -33.78 -3.27 -14.59
N ILE A 30 -33.57 -1.95 -14.71
CA ILE A 30 -32.25 -1.33 -14.86
C ILE A 30 -31.94 -0.49 -13.62
N TYR A 31 -30.70 -0.56 -13.14
CA TYR A 31 -30.17 0.36 -12.13
C TYR A 31 -29.15 1.34 -12.71
N CYS A 32 -29.03 2.51 -12.09
CA CYS A 32 -28.29 3.68 -12.56
C CYS A 32 -27.59 4.41 -11.39
N ARG A 33 -26.58 5.22 -11.73
CA ARG A 33 -26.00 6.21 -10.80
C ARG A 33 -26.86 7.49 -10.74
N PRO A 34 -26.84 8.26 -9.64
CA PRO A 34 -27.62 9.51 -9.49
C PRO A 34 -27.47 10.50 -10.66
N SER A 35 -26.26 10.67 -11.19
CA SER A 35 -25.99 11.59 -12.32
C SER A 35 -26.44 11.09 -13.70
N CYS A 36 -27.02 9.90 -13.79
CA CYS A 36 -27.32 9.27 -15.07
C CYS A 36 -28.25 10.16 -15.93
N ALA A 37 -27.84 10.40 -17.18
CA ALA A 37 -28.61 11.16 -18.16
C ALA A 37 -29.83 10.38 -18.73
N SER A 38 -30.21 9.25 -18.12
CA SER A 38 -31.41 8.51 -18.51
C SER A 38 -32.69 9.31 -18.21
N ARG A 39 -33.81 8.87 -18.78
CA ARG A 39 -35.12 9.50 -18.56
C ARG A 39 -35.49 9.38 -17.08
N LYS A 40 -35.94 10.49 -16.48
CA LYS A 40 -36.27 10.53 -15.05
C LYS A 40 -37.38 9.53 -14.74
N PRO A 41 -37.15 8.56 -13.86
CA PRO A 41 -38.18 7.58 -13.48
C PRO A 41 -39.24 8.23 -12.56
N LYS A 42 -40.41 7.62 -12.47
CA LYS A 42 -41.41 7.99 -11.45
C LYS A 42 -40.91 7.56 -10.07
N LYS A 43 -41.04 8.42 -9.05
CA LYS A 43 -40.57 8.15 -7.68
C LYS A 43 -41.06 6.80 -7.12
N SER A 44 -42.32 6.44 -7.42
CA SER A 44 -42.93 5.18 -7.00
C SER A 44 -42.25 3.93 -7.57
N ASN A 45 -41.53 4.05 -8.68
CA ASN A 45 -40.84 2.94 -9.34
C ASN A 45 -39.36 2.84 -8.98
N VAL A 46 -38.88 3.67 -8.05
CA VAL A 46 -37.45 3.75 -7.71
C VAL A 46 -37.13 3.06 -6.41
N LEU A 47 -36.20 2.11 -6.49
CA LEU A 47 -35.53 1.51 -5.34
C LEU A 47 -34.14 2.09 -5.22
N ILE A 48 -33.69 2.37 -4.00
CA ILE A 48 -32.34 2.85 -3.73
C ILE A 48 -31.55 1.75 -3.03
N PHE A 49 -30.32 1.59 -3.49
CA PHE A 49 -29.37 0.62 -2.99
C PHE A 49 -28.07 1.33 -2.65
N GLU A 50 -27.42 0.92 -1.58
CA GLU A 50 -26.15 1.49 -1.16
C GLU A 50 -25.02 1.09 -2.12
N PHE A 51 -25.05 -0.16 -2.61
CA PHE A 51 -24.04 -0.72 -3.49
C PHE A 51 -24.65 -1.34 -4.77
N PRO A 52 -23.95 -1.29 -5.92
CA PRO A 52 -24.35 -1.95 -7.17
C PRO A 52 -24.74 -3.43 -7.00
N GLU A 53 -23.95 -4.17 -6.22
CA GLU A 53 -24.11 -5.61 -5.97
C GLU A 53 -25.47 -5.93 -5.33
N MET A 54 -26.02 -5.00 -4.53
CA MET A 54 -27.34 -5.18 -3.92
C MET A 54 -28.49 -5.04 -4.92
N ALA A 55 -28.31 -4.23 -5.97
CA ALA A 55 -29.27 -4.12 -7.05
C ALA A 55 -29.21 -5.38 -7.95
N GLU A 56 -28.00 -5.87 -8.22
CA GLU A 56 -27.78 -7.09 -9.01
C GLU A 56 -28.32 -8.34 -8.32
N ALA A 57 -28.11 -8.48 -7.00
CA ALA A 57 -28.70 -9.55 -6.20
C ALA A 57 -30.24 -9.54 -6.21
N ARG A 58 -30.86 -8.40 -6.56
CA ARG A 58 -32.32 -8.28 -6.77
C ARG A 58 -32.73 -8.38 -8.24
N GLY A 59 -31.85 -8.86 -9.12
CA GLY A 59 -32.12 -9.11 -10.53
C GLY A 59 -32.10 -7.86 -11.42
N PHE A 60 -31.66 -6.71 -10.92
CA PHE A 60 -31.52 -5.51 -11.73
C PHE A 60 -30.22 -5.55 -12.55
N ARG A 61 -30.31 -5.20 -13.83
CA ARG A 61 -29.15 -5.11 -14.72
C ARG A 61 -28.53 -3.71 -14.70
N PRO A 62 -27.20 -3.58 -14.83
CA PRO A 62 -26.55 -2.28 -14.89
C PRO A 62 -26.97 -1.51 -16.13
N CYS A 63 -27.18 -0.20 -15.96
CA CYS A 63 -27.41 0.69 -17.09
C CYS A 63 -26.15 0.81 -17.96
N LEU A 64 -26.25 0.32 -19.19
CA LEU A 64 -25.16 0.38 -20.17
C LEU A 64 -24.69 1.82 -20.48
N ARG A 65 -25.54 2.83 -20.27
CA ARG A 65 -25.18 4.24 -20.52
C ARG A 65 -24.30 4.83 -19.43
N CYS A 66 -24.57 4.54 -18.16
CA CYS A 66 -23.84 5.16 -17.04
C CYS A 66 -22.88 4.21 -16.33
N ALA A 67 -22.90 2.92 -16.69
CA ALA A 67 -22.10 1.85 -16.11
C ALA A 67 -22.03 1.98 -14.58
N PRO A 68 -23.16 1.89 -13.87
CA PRO A 68 -23.23 2.18 -12.44
C PRO A 68 -22.43 1.20 -11.56
N GLN A 69 -22.11 0.01 -12.06
CA GLN A 69 -21.13 -0.91 -11.46
C GLN A 69 -19.75 -0.28 -11.30
N ASP A 70 -19.45 0.71 -12.14
CA ASP A 70 -18.21 1.44 -12.06
C ASP A 70 -18.29 2.59 -11.04
N ALA A 71 -19.46 3.09 -10.60
CA ALA A 71 -19.68 4.42 -9.99
C ALA A 71 -18.79 4.89 -8.79
N GLY A 72 -17.87 4.09 -8.25
CA GLY A 72 -16.65 4.60 -7.59
C GLY A 72 -15.54 5.07 -8.56
N TYR A 73 -15.80 5.06 -9.87
CA TYR A 73 -14.90 5.21 -11.01
C TYR A 73 -14.70 6.67 -11.35
N ASP A 74 -13.58 7.19 -10.86
CA ASP A 74 -12.89 8.27 -11.57
C ASP A 74 -12.32 7.69 -12.89
N PRO A 75 -12.80 8.13 -14.07
CA PRO A 75 -12.28 7.71 -15.36
C PRO A 75 -10.78 7.96 -15.49
N ARG A 76 -10.24 8.98 -14.80
CA ARG A 76 -8.80 9.28 -14.78
C ARG A 76 -8.01 8.22 -14.01
N LEU A 77 -8.57 7.70 -12.91
CA LEU A 77 -7.95 6.63 -12.12
C LEU A 77 -8.15 5.25 -12.74
N ASP A 78 -9.15 5.05 -13.60
CA ASP A 78 -9.26 3.82 -14.39
C ASP A 78 -8.08 3.68 -15.36
N LYS A 79 -7.74 4.77 -16.06
CA LYS A 79 -6.55 4.82 -16.91
C LYS A 79 -5.28 4.54 -16.12
N VAL A 80 -5.13 5.13 -14.92
CA VAL A 80 -4.00 4.83 -14.03
C VAL A 80 -3.98 3.35 -13.62
N ARG A 81 -5.13 2.73 -13.33
CA ARG A 81 -5.17 1.31 -12.93
C ARG A 81 -4.95 0.33 -14.05
N LYS A 82 -5.45 0.63 -15.24
CA LYS A 82 -5.13 -0.13 -16.44
C LYS A 82 -3.65 -0.01 -16.74
N ALA A 83 -3.06 1.18 -16.57
CA ALA A 83 -1.62 1.37 -16.71
C ALA A 83 -0.83 0.61 -15.63
N VAL A 84 -1.26 0.62 -14.36
CA VAL A 84 -0.63 -0.16 -13.29
C VAL A 84 -0.68 -1.66 -13.61
N ARG A 85 -1.85 -2.20 -13.97
CA ARG A 85 -2.00 -3.62 -14.35
C ARG A 85 -1.10 -3.98 -15.52
N HIS A 86 -1.09 -3.14 -16.55
CA HIS A 86 -0.23 -3.36 -17.71
C HIS A 86 1.26 -3.35 -17.33
N ILE A 87 1.69 -2.44 -16.44
CA ILE A 87 3.07 -2.43 -15.92
C ILE A 87 3.38 -3.69 -15.09
N GLU A 88 2.43 -4.17 -14.27
CA GLU A 88 2.62 -5.38 -13.46
C GLU A 88 2.69 -6.65 -14.32
N GLU A 89 1.89 -6.73 -15.39
CA GLU A 89 1.82 -7.88 -16.30
C GLU A 89 2.99 -7.95 -17.29
N HIS A 90 3.58 -6.81 -17.64
CA HIS A 90 4.64 -6.69 -18.67
C HIS A 90 5.90 -6.02 -18.09
N ALA A 91 6.22 -6.26 -16.82
CA ALA A 91 7.32 -5.57 -16.15
C ALA A 91 8.70 -5.89 -16.76
N ASP A 92 8.85 -7.11 -17.28
CA ASP A 92 10.00 -7.65 -18.00
C ASP A 92 10.19 -6.98 -19.37
N GLU A 93 9.10 -6.73 -20.10
CA GLU A 93 9.10 -6.08 -21.42
C GLU A 93 9.45 -4.59 -21.37
N SER A 94 9.48 -3.99 -20.18
CA SER A 94 9.89 -2.60 -19.97
C SER A 94 9.07 -1.56 -20.75
N PRO A 95 7.73 -1.59 -20.67
CA PRO A 95 6.87 -0.80 -21.53
C PRO A 95 7.16 0.70 -21.40
N THR A 96 7.33 1.34 -22.55
CA THR A 96 7.54 2.78 -22.65
C THR A 96 6.30 3.54 -22.22
N LEU A 97 6.47 4.80 -21.82
CA LEU A 97 5.34 5.67 -21.50
C LEU A 97 4.37 5.83 -22.68
N ALA A 98 4.86 5.70 -23.92
CA ALA A 98 4.04 5.74 -25.12
C ALA A 98 3.18 4.49 -25.28
N GLU A 99 3.74 3.31 -25.04
CA GLU A 99 2.99 2.04 -25.05
C GLU A 99 1.95 2.00 -23.94
N LEU A 100 2.32 2.43 -22.74
CA LEU A 100 1.40 2.58 -21.63
C LEU A 100 0.26 3.57 -21.93
N GLY A 101 0.58 4.66 -22.63
CA GLY A 101 -0.42 5.61 -23.10
C GLY A 101 -1.39 4.97 -24.08
N ARG A 102 -0.87 4.22 -25.06
CA ARG A 102 -1.68 3.49 -26.05
C ARG A 102 -2.56 2.42 -25.41
N SER A 103 -2.02 1.61 -24.50
CA SER A 103 -2.76 0.51 -23.86
C SER A 103 -3.95 0.98 -23.05
N VAL A 104 -3.90 2.22 -22.55
CA VAL A 104 -5.02 2.84 -21.83
C VAL A 104 -5.76 3.88 -22.67
N GLY A 105 -5.34 4.19 -23.89
CA GLY A 105 -5.98 5.18 -24.75
C GLY A 105 -5.88 6.62 -24.24
N VAL A 106 -4.69 7.04 -23.77
CA VAL A 106 -4.39 8.45 -23.42
C VAL A 106 -2.98 8.85 -23.91
N SER A 107 -2.71 10.15 -24.05
CA SER A 107 -1.38 10.61 -24.45
C SER A 107 -0.32 10.33 -23.36
N PRO A 108 0.97 10.14 -23.72
CA PRO A 108 2.05 9.85 -22.77
C PRO A 108 2.15 10.90 -21.65
N HIS A 109 2.10 12.19 -22.02
CA HIS A 109 2.15 13.30 -21.07
C HIS A 109 0.92 13.36 -20.15
N HIS A 110 -0.26 12.99 -20.66
CA HIS A 110 -1.47 12.91 -19.85
C HIS A 110 -1.38 11.75 -18.86
N LEU A 111 -0.90 10.59 -19.30
CA LEU A 111 -0.67 9.43 -18.42
C LEU A 111 0.33 9.77 -17.33
N GLN A 112 1.49 10.34 -17.68
CA GLN A 112 2.53 10.69 -16.70
C GLN A 112 2.01 11.64 -15.62
N ARG A 113 1.28 12.70 -16.00
CA ARG A 113 0.72 13.65 -15.04
C ARG A 113 -0.34 13.00 -14.14
N THR A 114 -1.24 12.22 -14.74
CA THR A 114 -2.35 11.59 -14.01
C THR A 114 -1.84 10.49 -13.08
N PHE A 115 -0.87 9.70 -13.54
CA PHE A 115 -0.21 8.65 -12.76
C PHE A 115 0.62 9.25 -11.62
N LYS A 116 1.39 10.32 -11.87
CA LYS A 116 2.13 11.03 -10.80
C LYS A 116 1.21 11.69 -9.79
N ARG A 117 0.11 12.30 -10.22
CA ARG A 117 -0.90 12.88 -9.32
C ARG A 117 -1.57 11.83 -8.45
N ALA A 118 -1.90 10.69 -9.04
CA ALA A 118 -2.50 9.57 -8.34
C ALA A 118 -1.45 8.92 -7.40
N LEU A 119 -0.42 8.29 -7.94
CA LEU A 119 0.48 7.40 -7.20
C LEU A 119 1.66 8.13 -6.53
N GLY A 120 1.86 9.41 -6.83
CA GLY A 120 3.00 10.19 -6.31
C GLY A 120 4.33 9.90 -7.02
N VAL A 121 4.32 8.97 -7.97
CA VAL A 121 5.47 8.50 -8.74
C VAL A 121 5.13 8.48 -10.21
N SER A 122 6.13 8.60 -11.09
CA SER A 122 5.89 8.41 -12.54
C SER A 122 5.69 6.92 -12.88
N PRO A 123 5.06 6.61 -14.03
CA PRO A 123 4.97 5.22 -14.51
C PRO A 123 6.33 4.52 -14.57
N ARG A 124 7.37 5.25 -15.02
CA ARG A 124 8.74 4.75 -15.03
C ARG A 124 9.25 4.43 -13.63
N GLN A 125 9.07 5.34 -12.66
CA GLN A 125 9.50 5.08 -11.28
C GLN A 125 8.77 3.89 -10.65
N TYR A 126 7.50 3.70 -11.00
CA TYR A 126 6.72 2.55 -10.54
C TYR A 126 7.24 1.24 -11.15
N LEU A 127 7.45 1.20 -12.47
CA LEU A 127 8.08 0.07 -13.16
C LEU A 127 9.46 -0.27 -12.56
N GLU A 128 10.32 0.73 -12.37
CA GLU A 128 11.64 0.54 -11.75
C GLU A 128 11.57 -0.06 -10.35
N SER A 129 10.54 0.29 -9.56
CA SER A 129 10.36 -0.30 -8.22
C SER A 129 9.95 -1.78 -8.26
N LEU A 130 9.12 -2.16 -9.25
CA LEU A 130 8.74 -3.57 -9.46
C LEU A 130 9.93 -4.40 -9.95
N LYS A 131 10.70 -3.86 -10.89
CA LYS A 131 11.95 -4.48 -11.36
C LYS A 131 12.97 -4.64 -10.24
N ALA A 132 13.14 -3.62 -9.40
CA ALA A 132 14.05 -3.69 -8.27
C ALA A 132 13.62 -4.77 -7.27
N GLN A 133 12.31 -4.94 -7.05
CA GLN A 133 11.76 -5.99 -6.19
C GLN A 133 11.96 -7.39 -6.81
N ASN A 134 11.64 -7.57 -8.10
CA ASN A 134 11.88 -8.85 -8.78
C ASN A 134 13.37 -9.21 -8.79
N TYR A 135 14.24 -8.25 -9.09
CA TYR A 135 15.70 -8.40 -9.00
C TYR A 135 16.15 -8.81 -7.59
N LYS A 136 15.56 -8.19 -6.56
CA LYS A 136 15.81 -8.52 -5.16
C LYS A 136 15.47 -9.99 -4.87
N ASP A 137 14.33 -10.45 -5.34
CA ASP A 137 13.82 -11.81 -5.09
C ASP A 137 14.63 -12.85 -5.86
N LEU A 138 15.02 -12.57 -7.11
CA LEU A 138 15.90 -13.41 -7.92
C LEU A 138 17.29 -13.57 -7.29
N LEU A 139 17.89 -12.49 -6.79
CA LEU A 139 19.16 -12.56 -6.08
C LEU A 139 19.06 -13.36 -4.77
N LYS A 140 17.95 -13.22 -4.02
CA LYS A 140 17.69 -14.03 -2.82
C LYS A 140 17.58 -15.52 -3.15
N ASN A 141 17.04 -15.85 -4.31
CA ASN A 141 16.91 -17.22 -4.80
C ASN A 141 18.19 -17.75 -5.48
N GLY A 142 19.34 -17.08 -5.30
CA GLY A 142 20.65 -17.57 -5.73
C GLY A 142 21.02 -17.26 -7.18
N ARG A 143 20.25 -16.44 -7.89
CA ARG A 143 20.59 -16.02 -9.26
C ARG A 143 21.81 -15.10 -9.27
N ASP A 144 22.62 -15.20 -10.32
CA ASP A 144 23.75 -14.31 -10.51
C ASP A 144 23.30 -12.87 -10.91
N LEU A 145 24.21 -11.89 -10.87
CA LEU A 145 23.86 -10.47 -11.10
C LEU A 145 23.35 -10.23 -12.52
N ALA A 146 23.97 -10.92 -13.50
CA ALA A 146 23.66 -10.72 -14.90
C ALA A 146 22.33 -11.39 -15.24
N GLY A 147 22.14 -12.64 -14.80
CA GLY A 147 20.89 -13.38 -14.95
C GLY A 147 19.72 -12.71 -14.23
N ALA A 148 19.90 -12.32 -12.96
CA ALA A 148 18.86 -11.59 -12.23
C ALA A 148 18.54 -10.25 -12.89
N GLY A 149 19.55 -9.54 -13.42
CA GLY A 149 19.36 -8.26 -14.08
C GLY A 149 18.56 -8.37 -15.36
N TYR A 150 18.85 -9.40 -16.15
CA TYR A 150 18.11 -9.69 -17.38
C TYR A 150 16.66 -10.08 -17.08
N GLU A 151 16.43 -11.02 -16.18
CA GLU A 151 15.08 -11.50 -15.81
C GLU A 151 14.23 -10.46 -15.07
N ALA A 152 14.86 -9.54 -14.35
CA ALA A 152 14.18 -8.39 -13.77
C ALA A 152 13.87 -7.29 -14.80
N GLY A 153 14.20 -7.49 -16.08
CA GLY A 153 13.89 -6.57 -17.17
C GLY A 153 14.83 -5.39 -17.29
N TYR A 154 16.04 -5.40 -16.71
CA TYR A 154 16.99 -4.29 -16.85
C TYR A 154 17.74 -4.28 -18.19
N GLY A 155 17.74 -5.39 -18.91
CA GLY A 155 18.35 -5.55 -20.24
C GLY A 155 19.88 -5.38 -20.31
N SER A 156 20.51 -4.79 -19.29
CA SER A 156 21.95 -4.58 -19.19
C SER A 156 22.39 -4.37 -17.75
N SER A 157 23.65 -4.66 -17.46
CA SER A 157 24.28 -4.39 -16.15
C SER A 157 24.21 -2.91 -15.76
N ARG A 158 24.36 -1.99 -16.73
CA ARG A 158 24.24 -0.54 -16.48
C ARG A 158 22.84 -0.14 -16.02
N GLY A 159 21.79 -0.70 -16.62
CA GLY A 159 20.40 -0.48 -16.21
C GLY A 159 20.14 -0.93 -14.77
N VAL A 160 20.75 -2.05 -14.35
CA VAL A 160 20.68 -2.53 -12.96
C VAL A 160 21.36 -1.56 -11.99
N TYR A 161 22.54 -1.04 -12.33
CA TYR A 161 23.25 -0.08 -11.46
C TYR A 161 22.55 1.28 -11.36
N GLU A 162 22.00 1.81 -12.45
CA GLU A 162 21.31 3.11 -12.46
C GLU A 162 19.90 3.03 -11.83
N GLY A 163 19.17 1.93 -12.08
CA GLY A 163 17.80 1.73 -11.61
C GLY A 163 17.74 1.07 -10.24
N ALA A 164 18.26 -0.16 -10.11
CA ALA A 164 18.09 -0.97 -8.90
C ALA A 164 18.81 -0.36 -7.69
N SER A 165 20.01 0.25 -7.83
CA SER A 165 20.73 0.85 -6.69
C SER A 165 19.90 1.87 -5.90
N ARG A 166 19.04 2.62 -6.59
CA ARG A 166 18.20 3.67 -5.97
C ARG A 166 17.10 3.10 -5.08
N TYR A 167 16.57 1.92 -5.42
CA TYR A 167 15.50 1.25 -4.68
C TYR A 167 16.02 0.17 -3.74
N LEU A 168 17.15 -0.44 -4.09
CA LEU A 168 17.90 -1.36 -3.25
C LEU A 168 18.71 -0.63 -2.19
N GLY A 169 18.89 0.70 -2.21
CA GLY A 169 19.62 1.52 -1.23
C GLY A 169 21.08 1.12 -0.92
N MET A 170 21.67 0.24 -1.74
CA MET A 170 23.09 -0.08 -1.88
C MET A 170 23.31 -0.55 -3.32
N THR A 171 24.55 -0.71 -3.76
CA THR A 171 24.82 -1.20 -5.11
C THR A 171 24.30 -2.64 -5.27
N PRO A 172 23.82 -3.04 -6.46
CA PRO A 172 23.42 -4.40 -6.79
C PRO A 172 24.47 -5.46 -6.42
N ALA A 173 25.75 -5.13 -6.58
CA ALA A 173 26.85 -5.97 -6.14
C ALA A 173 26.91 -6.11 -4.60
N ALA A 174 26.80 -5.01 -3.85
CA ALA A 174 26.73 -5.04 -2.38
C ALA A 174 25.47 -5.75 -1.88
N TYR A 175 24.35 -5.66 -2.62
CA TYR A 175 23.11 -6.35 -2.30
C TYR A 175 23.16 -7.85 -2.60
N LYS A 176 23.75 -8.29 -3.74
CA LYS A 176 24.01 -9.72 -4.00
C LYS A 176 24.99 -10.29 -2.99
N LYS A 177 26.03 -9.52 -2.66
CA LYS A 177 26.91 -9.77 -1.54
C LYS A 177 26.23 -9.37 -0.22
N GLY A 178 24.88 -9.43 -0.10
CA GLY A 178 23.98 -9.22 1.06
C GLY A 178 24.31 -8.20 2.14
N GLY A 179 24.94 -7.08 1.78
CA GLY A 179 25.36 -6.05 2.73
C GLY A 179 26.83 -6.13 3.13
N GLU A 180 27.69 -6.79 2.35
CA GLU A 180 29.14 -6.80 2.56
C GLU A 180 29.67 -5.36 2.72
N GLY A 181 30.26 -5.08 3.89
CA GLY A 181 30.72 -3.75 4.31
C GLY A 181 29.74 -2.91 5.14
N VAL A 182 28.49 -3.37 5.33
CA VAL A 182 27.50 -2.72 6.20
C VAL A 182 27.49 -3.40 7.57
N SER A 183 27.81 -2.63 8.62
CA SER A 183 27.66 -3.05 10.01
C SER A 183 26.26 -2.72 10.50
N ILE A 184 25.52 -3.74 10.94
CA ILE A 184 24.19 -3.60 11.52
C ILE A 184 24.28 -3.99 12.99
N ARG A 185 23.98 -3.03 13.86
CA ARG A 185 23.79 -3.31 15.28
C ARG A 185 22.34 -3.72 15.49
N TYR A 186 22.13 -4.73 16.32
CA TYR A 186 20.79 -5.10 16.73
C TYR A 186 20.70 -5.31 18.24
N GLY A 187 19.53 -5.06 18.79
CA GLY A 187 19.21 -5.34 20.17
C GLY A 187 17.86 -6.04 20.29
N ILE A 188 17.67 -6.78 21.37
CA ILE A 188 16.45 -7.56 21.61
C ILE A 188 15.92 -7.26 23.00
N THR A 189 14.63 -6.94 23.09
CA THR A 189 13.91 -6.76 24.35
C THR A 189 12.63 -7.60 24.37
N THR A 190 12.02 -7.72 25.55
CA THR A 190 10.71 -8.36 25.75
C THR A 190 9.62 -7.33 25.88
N CYS A 191 8.46 -7.60 25.29
CA CYS A 191 7.26 -6.83 25.48
C CYS A 191 6.03 -7.73 25.54
N ARG A 192 4.85 -7.14 25.75
CA ARG A 192 3.57 -7.88 25.83
C ARG A 192 3.15 -8.58 24.53
N LEU A 193 3.86 -8.30 23.44
CA LEU A 193 3.63 -8.87 22.11
C LEU A 193 4.62 -9.99 21.77
N GLY A 194 5.54 -10.31 22.68
CA GLY A 194 6.61 -11.30 22.50
C GLY A 194 8.00 -10.67 22.65
N ARG A 195 8.94 -11.15 21.83
CA ARG A 195 10.27 -10.58 21.65
C ARG A 195 10.23 -9.49 20.58
N LEU A 196 10.98 -8.43 20.83
CA LEU A 196 11.10 -7.28 19.96
C LEU A 196 12.56 -7.10 19.59
N LEU A 197 12.85 -7.12 18.30
CA LEU A 197 14.17 -6.84 17.74
C LEU A 197 14.17 -5.45 17.10
N VAL A 198 15.17 -4.65 17.43
CA VAL A 198 15.49 -3.39 16.74
C VAL A 198 16.86 -3.51 16.12
N ALA A 199 16.99 -3.21 14.83
CA ALA A 199 18.25 -3.19 14.11
C ALA A 199 18.47 -1.82 13.46
N ALA A 200 19.71 -1.34 13.54
CA ALA A 200 20.11 -0.03 13.03
C ALA A 200 21.47 -0.09 12.33
N THR A 201 21.60 0.71 11.28
CA THR A 201 22.87 1.01 10.63
C THR A 201 23.48 2.27 11.26
N GLY A 202 24.59 2.77 10.70
CA GLY A 202 25.10 4.11 11.06
C GLY A 202 24.18 5.28 10.68
N LYS A 203 23.15 5.06 9.85
CA LYS A 203 22.23 6.10 9.37
C LYS A 203 20.91 6.15 10.14
N GLY A 204 20.49 5.04 10.74
CA GLY A 204 19.23 4.94 11.46
C GLY A 204 18.69 3.52 11.58
N VAL A 205 17.46 3.39 12.09
CA VAL A 205 16.75 2.13 12.24
C VAL A 205 16.39 1.58 10.87
N CYS A 206 16.92 0.42 10.53
CA CYS A 206 16.62 -0.26 9.27
C CYS A 206 15.53 -1.33 9.44
N ARG A 207 15.36 -1.87 10.65
CA ARG A 207 14.37 -2.92 10.92
C ARG A 207 13.87 -2.94 12.35
N VAL A 208 12.57 -3.17 12.50
CA VAL A 208 11.93 -3.53 13.77
C VAL A 208 11.04 -4.73 13.52
N SER A 209 11.17 -5.78 14.33
CA SER A 209 10.42 -7.02 14.14
C SER A 209 9.94 -7.58 15.48
N ILE A 210 8.75 -8.20 15.46
CA ILE A 210 8.10 -8.78 16.64
C ILE A 210 7.91 -10.27 16.39
N GLY A 211 8.26 -11.11 17.35
CA GLY A 211 8.16 -12.57 17.25
C GLY A 211 8.18 -13.25 18.60
N GLU A 212 8.11 -14.58 18.65
CA GLU A 212 8.13 -15.31 19.92
C GLU A 212 9.56 -15.61 20.39
N ARG A 213 10.45 -15.97 19.45
CA ARG A 213 11.82 -16.42 19.77
C ARG A 213 12.85 -15.45 19.22
N ALA A 214 13.81 -15.09 20.07
CA ALA A 214 14.93 -14.22 19.67
C ALA A 214 15.73 -14.83 18.50
N GLY A 215 15.94 -16.14 18.50
CA GLY A 215 16.67 -16.83 17.43
C GLY A 215 16.01 -16.69 16.04
N GLU A 216 14.67 -16.71 15.98
CA GLU A 216 13.94 -16.50 14.71
C GLU A 216 14.08 -15.08 14.21
N LEU A 217 13.98 -14.09 15.11
CA LEU A 217 14.13 -12.69 14.73
C LEU A 217 15.54 -12.39 14.21
N VAL A 218 16.57 -12.99 14.82
CA VAL A 218 17.95 -12.86 14.36
C VAL A 218 18.16 -13.61 13.04
N ALA A 219 17.59 -14.80 12.88
CA ALA A 219 17.64 -15.54 11.62
C ALA A 219 16.96 -14.76 10.49
N ASP A 220 15.79 -14.16 10.74
CA ASP A 220 15.09 -13.31 9.79
C ASP A 220 15.87 -12.03 9.44
N LEU A 221 16.56 -11.44 10.42
CA LEU A 221 17.46 -10.31 10.19
C LEU A 221 18.63 -10.73 9.31
N LYS A 222 19.23 -11.89 9.60
CA LYS A 222 20.32 -12.47 8.80
C LYS A 222 19.84 -12.82 7.39
N ASN A 223 18.66 -13.40 7.22
CA ASN A 223 18.12 -13.74 5.91
C ASN A 223 17.84 -12.50 5.05
N GLU A 224 17.50 -11.37 5.68
CA GLU A 224 17.30 -10.11 4.97
C GLU A 224 18.62 -9.38 4.67
N TYR A 225 19.64 -9.58 5.50
CA TYR A 225 20.98 -8.99 5.35
C TYR A 225 22.08 -10.09 5.46
N PRO A 226 22.15 -11.05 4.52
CA PRO A 226 22.91 -12.30 4.67
C PRO A 226 24.43 -12.14 4.78
N HIS A 227 24.95 -10.99 4.39
CA HIS A 227 26.38 -10.70 4.37
C HIS A 227 26.71 -9.38 5.10
N ALA A 228 25.74 -8.78 5.81
CA ALA A 228 26.00 -7.68 6.73
C ALA A 228 26.66 -8.21 8.01
N THR A 229 27.55 -7.42 8.61
CA THR A 229 28.11 -7.75 9.92
C THR A 229 27.08 -7.44 10.98
N LEU A 230 26.43 -8.48 11.51
CA LEU A 230 25.44 -8.34 12.59
C LEU A 230 26.14 -8.35 13.95
N LYS A 231 26.10 -7.23 14.67
CA LYS A 231 26.62 -7.13 16.04
C LYS A 231 25.46 -6.95 17.02
N ARG A 232 25.34 -7.83 18.00
CA ARG A 232 24.41 -7.61 19.11
C ARG A 232 24.98 -6.52 20.02
N SER A 233 24.26 -5.42 20.17
CA SER A 233 24.65 -4.27 21.00
C SER A 233 23.42 -3.70 21.72
N ASP A 234 22.92 -4.42 22.74
CA ASP A 234 21.75 -4.00 23.52
C ASP A 234 21.99 -2.66 24.24
N SER A 235 23.22 -2.42 24.73
CA SER A 235 23.61 -1.17 25.40
C SER A 235 23.65 0.02 24.45
N GLU A 236 24.26 -0.12 23.27
CA GLU A 236 24.35 0.94 22.25
C GLU A 236 22.97 1.28 21.64
N LEU A 237 22.01 0.35 21.71
CA LEU A 237 20.63 0.55 21.23
C LEU A 237 19.61 0.72 22.36
N LYS A 238 20.05 1.01 23.59
CA LYS A 238 19.17 1.12 24.75
C LYS A 238 18.01 2.08 24.54
N ASP A 239 18.28 3.27 23.99
CA ASP A 239 17.26 4.30 23.75
C ASP A 239 16.28 3.86 22.65
N HIS A 240 16.80 3.27 21.57
CA HIS A 240 15.99 2.72 20.49
C HIS A 240 15.06 1.62 20.99
N LEU A 241 15.58 0.69 21.81
CA LEU A 241 14.80 -0.38 22.42
C LEU A 241 13.75 0.18 23.38
N SER A 242 14.09 1.20 24.16
CA SER A 242 13.17 1.86 25.08
C SER A 242 11.99 2.51 24.35
N ILE A 243 12.28 3.32 23.32
CA ILE A 243 11.25 3.99 22.50
C ILE A 243 10.33 2.94 21.86
N VAL A 244 10.88 1.92 21.22
CA VAL A 244 10.08 0.92 20.53
C VAL A 244 9.30 0.04 21.53
N ALA A 245 9.85 -0.23 22.72
CA ALA A 245 9.13 -0.93 23.79
C ALA A 245 7.95 -0.10 24.34
N ARG A 246 8.08 1.22 24.44
CA ARG A 246 6.96 2.12 24.78
C ARG A 246 5.86 2.09 23.72
N LEU A 247 6.23 2.17 22.44
CA LEU A 247 5.27 2.02 21.33
C LEU A 247 4.56 0.66 21.38
N ALA A 248 5.27 -0.41 21.76
CA ALA A 248 4.69 -1.75 21.93
C ALA A 248 3.68 -1.85 23.08
N LYS A 249 3.66 -0.89 24.01
CA LYS A 249 2.65 -0.74 25.07
C LYS A 249 1.47 0.14 24.65
N GLY A 250 1.47 0.65 23.40
CA GLY A 250 0.46 1.58 22.90
C GLY A 250 0.64 3.01 23.42
N GLU A 251 1.82 3.37 23.92
CA GLU A 251 2.15 4.74 24.32
C GLU A 251 2.54 5.58 23.09
N SER A 252 2.24 6.88 23.10
CA SER A 252 2.81 7.83 22.14
C SER A 252 4.25 8.17 22.52
N SER A 253 5.13 8.29 21.53
CA SER A 253 6.45 8.89 21.69
C SER A 253 6.54 10.15 20.84
N SER A 254 6.98 11.26 21.42
CA SER A 254 7.37 12.48 20.69
C SER A 254 8.74 12.34 20.03
N GLU A 255 9.54 11.35 20.45
CA GLU A 255 10.89 11.12 19.96
C GLU A 255 10.84 10.36 18.62
N SER A 256 11.36 10.99 17.56
CA SER A 256 11.49 10.36 16.24
C SER A 256 12.86 9.71 16.09
N LEU A 257 12.89 8.40 15.86
CA LEU A 257 14.11 7.69 15.48
C LEU A 257 14.39 7.91 13.98
N PRO A 258 15.63 8.22 13.58
CA PRO A 258 15.99 8.27 12.17
C PRO A 258 15.78 6.88 11.56
N LEU A 259 15.13 6.83 10.39
CA LEU A 259 14.86 5.58 9.69
C LEU A 259 15.80 5.44 8.49
N ASP A 260 16.47 4.30 8.39
CA ASP A 260 17.26 3.90 7.21
C ASP A 260 16.52 2.78 6.48
N VAL A 261 15.31 3.11 6.01
CA VAL A 261 14.40 2.19 5.33
C VAL A 261 14.37 2.48 3.84
N ARG A 262 14.47 1.42 3.04
CA ARG A 262 14.35 1.49 1.58
C ARG A 262 12.90 1.36 1.19
N ALA A 263 12.38 2.41 0.56
CA ALA A 263 11.03 2.43 0.03
C ALA A 263 10.97 3.16 -1.30
N SER A 264 10.09 2.69 -2.17
CA SER A 264 9.58 3.48 -3.28
C SER A 264 8.94 4.76 -2.76
N ALA A 265 8.90 5.81 -3.59
CA ALA A 265 8.23 7.05 -3.22
C ALA A 265 6.73 6.84 -2.89
N PHE A 266 6.08 5.82 -3.44
CA PHE A 266 4.73 5.42 -3.03
C PHE A 266 4.71 4.86 -1.59
N GLN A 267 5.59 3.91 -1.27
CA GLN A 267 5.71 3.36 0.10
C GLN A 267 6.05 4.46 1.10
N CYS A 268 6.98 5.38 0.78
CA CYS A 268 7.27 6.52 1.65
C CYS A 268 6.01 7.35 1.92
N ARG A 269 5.24 7.72 0.89
CA ARG A 269 3.99 8.47 1.06
C ARG A 269 2.98 7.73 1.93
N VAL A 270 2.82 6.42 1.73
CA VAL A 270 1.96 5.59 2.57
C VAL A 270 2.45 5.63 4.01
N TRP A 271 3.72 5.32 4.27
CA TRP A 271 4.28 5.25 5.62
C TRP A 271 4.25 6.60 6.35
N GLU A 272 4.49 7.72 5.66
CA GLU A 272 4.25 9.07 6.21
C GLU A 272 2.80 9.25 6.63
N ARG A 273 1.84 8.85 5.78
CA ARG A 273 0.42 8.93 6.14
C ARG A 273 0.07 8.03 7.33
N LEU A 274 0.69 6.85 7.44
CA LEU A 274 0.49 5.94 8.58
C LEU A 274 1.00 6.56 9.88
N LYS A 275 2.19 7.18 9.86
CA LYS A 275 2.75 7.88 11.03
C LYS A 275 1.84 9.00 11.54
N ALA A 276 1.08 9.65 10.66
CA ALA A 276 0.11 10.68 11.01
C ALA A 276 -1.19 10.15 11.66
N ILE A 277 -1.43 8.84 11.69
CA ILE A 277 -2.60 8.26 12.39
C ILE A 277 -2.31 8.25 13.89
N SER A 278 -3.03 9.04 14.68
CA SER A 278 -2.81 9.10 16.13
C SER A 278 -3.07 7.74 16.82
N PRO A 279 -2.37 7.42 17.92
CA PRO A 279 -2.65 6.23 18.72
C PRO A 279 -4.13 6.13 19.11
N GLY A 280 -4.67 4.91 19.04
CA GLY A 280 -6.06 4.61 19.43
C GLY A 280 -7.08 4.95 18.33
N ASN A 281 -6.64 5.58 17.24
CA ASN A 281 -7.43 5.76 16.03
C ASN A 281 -7.02 4.77 14.95
N THR A 282 -7.99 4.36 14.14
CA THR A 282 -7.77 3.48 12.99
C THR A 282 -8.27 4.14 11.74
N MET A 283 -7.65 3.78 10.61
CA MET A 283 -8.16 4.09 9.28
C MET A 283 -8.33 2.82 8.47
N THR A 284 -9.21 2.84 7.50
CA THR A 284 -9.33 1.75 6.54
C THR A 284 -8.27 1.89 5.44
N TYR A 285 -7.91 0.78 4.78
CA TYR A 285 -7.06 0.85 3.59
C TYR A 285 -7.61 1.79 2.50
N LYS A 286 -8.93 1.95 2.45
CA LYS A 286 -9.62 2.85 1.52
C LYS A 286 -9.39 4.32 1.92
N GLU A 287 -9.61 4.67 3.17
CA GLU A 287 -9.41 6.03 3.68
C GLU A 287 -7.95 6.48 3.53
N VAL A 288 -6.98 5.62 3.86
CA VAL A 288 -5.56 5.93 3.63
C VAL A 288 -5.28 6.17 2.15
N ALA A 289 -5.90 5.40 1.26
CA ALA A 289 -5.73 5.60 -0.16
C ALA A 289 -6.40 6.90 -0.65
N GLU A 290 -7.59 7.23 -0.14
CA GLU A 290 -8.30 8.49 -0.44
C GLU A 290 -7.47 9.71 -0.03
N ASP A 291 -6.89 9.72 1.17
CA ASP A 291 -6.01 10.80 1.64
C ASP A 291 -4.76 10.98 0.78
N LEU A 292 -4.30 9.91 0.13
CA LEU A 292 -3.17 9.93 -0.79
C LEU A 292 -3.56 10.34 -2.22
N GLY A 293 -4.83 10.65 -2.49
CA GLY A 293 -5.35 10.97 -3.82
C GLY A 293 -5.60 9.72 -4.68
N LEU A 294 -5.78 8.56 -4.05
CA LEU A 294 -5.91 7.24 -4.64
C LEU A 294 -7.18 6.51 -4.15
N PRO A 295 -8.40 6.99 -4.43
CA PRO A 295 -9.64 6.43 -3.88
C PRO A 295 -9.89 4.95 -4.23
N LYS A 296 -9.16 4.37 -5.18
CA LYS A 296 -9.19 2.92 -5.47
C LYS A 296 -7.84 2.22 -5.30
N GLY A 297 -6.93 2.81 -4.53
CA GLY A 297 -5.58 2.33 -4.24
C GLY A 297 -5.47 1.44 -3.00
N ALA A 298 -6.59 1.03 -2.39
CA ALA A 298 -6.60 0.27 -1.13
C ALA A 298 -5.71 -0.99 -1.16
N ARG A 299 -5.70 -1.74 -2.28
CA ARG A 299 -4.81 -2.91 -2.44
C ARG A 299 -3.32 -2.55 -2.44
N ALA A 300 -2.96 -1.45 -3.12
CA ALA A 300 -1.58 -0.97 -3.15
C ALA A 300 -1.12 -0.49 -1.77
N VAL A 301 -2.00 0.21 -1.03
CA VAL A 301 -1.74 0.57 0.37
C VAL A 301 -1.58 -0.69 1.23
N GLY A 302 -2.41 -1.71 1.04
CA GLY A 302 -2.29 -3.00 1.72
C GLY A 302 -0.92 -3.66 1.53
N ARG A 303 -0.39 -3.68 0.30
CA ARG A 303 0.97 -4.17 0.00
C ARG A 303 2.04 -3.33 0.71
N ALA A 304 1.97 -2.00 0.61
CA ALA A 304 2.91 -1.10 1.29
C ALA A 304 2.88 -1.26 2.82
N CYS A 305 1.72 -1.57 3.41
CA CYS A 305 1.61 -1.91 4.84
C CYS A 305 2.27 -3.26 5.17
N ALA A 306 2.11 -4.27 4.31
CA ALA A 306 2.70 -5.61 4.51
C ALA A 306 4.23 -5.61 4.40
N GLU A 307 4.77 -4.72 3.56
CA GLU A 307 6.21 -4.58 3.29
C GLU A 307 6.94 -3.70 4.30
N ASN A 308 6.23 -3.11 5.26
CA ASN A 308 6.81 -2.27 6.30
C ASN A 308 7.93 -3.02 7.07
N PRO A 309 9.19 -2.56 7.03
CA PRO A 309 10.30 -3.21 7.72
C PRO A 309 10.45 -2.76 9.18
N VAL A 310 9.78 -1.68 9.59
CA VAL A 310 9.94 -1.05 10.90
C VAL A 310 8.61 -1.03 11.66
N ALA A 311 8.24 -2.20 12.19
CA ALA A 311 7.07 -2.35 13.06
C ALA A 311 7.02 -1.26 14.14
N LEU A 312 5.81 -0.80 14.47
CA LEU A 312 5.53 0.21 15.50
C LEU A 312 6.00 1.64 15.19
N LEU A 313 7.20 1.81 14.63
CA LEU A 313 7.71 3.11 14.17
C LEU A 313 6.90 3.62 12.97
N VAL A 314 6.56 2.71 12.05
CA VAL A 314 5.50 2.92 11.06
C VAL A 314 4.27 2.12 11.50
N PRO A 315 3.20 2.75 11.99
CA PRO A 315 2.11 2.07 12.69
C PRO A 315 1.09 1.43 11.74
N CYS A 316 1.54 0.50 10.90
CA CYS A 316 0.69 -0.23 9.94
C CYS A 316 -0.40 -1.09 10.59
N HIS A 317 -0.32 -1.37 11.90
CA HIS A 317 -1.39 -2.03 12.66
C HIS A 317 -2.64 -1.15 12.80
N ARG A 318 -2.53 0.18 12.66
CA ARG A 318 -3.66 1.13 12.69
C ARG A 318 -4.50 1.15 11.42
N VAL A 319 -4.09 0.41 10.38
CA VAL A 319 -4.86 0.28 9.14
C VAL A 319 -5.67 -1.00 9.13
N VAL A 320 -6.97 -0.92 8.94
CA VAL A 320 -7.92 -2.05 8.99
C VAL A 320 -8.70 -2.20 7.69
N ARG A 321 -9.45 -3.30 7.55
CA ARG A 321 -10.36 -3.47 6.41
C ARG A 321 -11.56 -2.53 6.53
N GLY A 322 -12.27 -2.32 5.41
CA GLY A 322 -13.44 -1.45 5.34
C GLY A 322 -14.63 -1.91 6.19
N ASP A 323 -14.70 -3.21 6.48
CA ASP A 323 -15.67 -3.84 7.38
C ASP A 323 -15.23 -3.79 8.87
N GLY A 324 -14.12 -3.12 9.17
CA GLY A 324 -13.51 -3.09 10.51
C GLY A 324 -12.80 -4.40 10.89
N ALA A 325 -12.83 -5.43 10.03
CA ALA A 325 -12.17 -6.68 10.32
C ALA A 325 -10.64 -6.52 10.32
N LEU A 326 -9.99 -7.22 11.24
CA LEU A 326 -8.54 -7.29 11.27
C LEU A 326 -8.08 -8.37 10.28
N ALA A 327 -7.43 -7.93 9.21
CA ALA A 327 -6.69 -8.80 8.30
C ALA A 327 -5.35 -8.14 7.97
N GLY A 328 -4.43 -8.94 7.42
CA GLY A 328 -3.16 -8.44 6.89
C GLY A 328 -2.30 -7.77 7.96
N TYR A 329 -1.49 -8.55 8.67
CA TYR A 329 -0.41 -8.04 9.50
C TYR A 329 0.78 -8.99 9.44
N ARG A 330 1.94 -8.44 9.07
CA ARG A 330 3.17 -9.22 8.89
C ARG A 330 3.53 -10.06 10.12
N TRP A 331 3.23 -9.55 11.31
CA TRP A 331 3.53 -10.20 12.59
C TRP A 331 2.28 -10.83 13.25
N GLY A 332 1.23 -11.13 12.48
CA GLY A 332 0.06 -11.88 12.96
C GLY A 332 -1.12 -11.03 13.48
N VAL A 333 -2.33 -11.41 13.12
CA VAL A 333 -3.57 -10.66 13.40
C VAL A 333 -3.82 -10.47 14.90
N GLU A 334 -3.43 -11.43 15.74
CA GLU A 334 -3.56 -11.32 17.19
C GLU A 334 -2.71 -10.18 17.79
N ARG A 335 -1.47 -10.00 17.31
CA ARG A 335 -0.61 -8.89 17.76
C ARG A 335 -1.19 -7.54 17.35
N LYS A 336 -1.74 -7.46 16.13
CA LYS A 336 -2.46 -6.27 15.65
C LYS A 336 -3.64 -5.93 16.55
N ARG A 337 -4.45 -6.92 16.95
CA ARG A 337 -5.57 -6.73 17.89
C ARG A 337 -5.08 -6.21 19.24
N LYS A 338 -4.10 -6.89 19.85
CA LYS A 338 -3.52 -6.50 21.14
C LYS A 338 -3.00 -5.06 21.14
N LEU A 339 -2.31 -4.64 20.07
CA LEU A 339 -1.82 -3.28 19.91
C LEU A 339 -2.96 -2.25 19.89
N LEU A 340 -3.98 -2.50 19.06
CA LEU A 340 -5.13 -1.59 18.97
C LEU A 340 -5.89 -1.48 20.30
N ASP A 341 -6.04 -2.59 21.03
CA ASP A 341 -6.70 -2.59 22.33
C ASP A 341 -5.89 -1.82 23.39
N MET A 342 -4.55 -1.94 23.37
CA MET A 342 -3.67 -1.16 24.26
C MET A 342 -3.73 0.33 23.95
N GLU A 343 -3.64 0.70 22.67
CA GLU A 343 -3.72 2.10 22.27
C GLU A 343 -5.09 2.74 22.58
N LYS A 344 -6.19 1.99 22.46
CA LYS A 344 -7.53 2.46 22.86
C LYS A 344 -7.68 2.71 24.35
N LYS A 345 -6.96 1.96 25.19
CA LYS A 345 -6.96 2.15 26.66
C LYS A 345 -6.11 3.34 27.10
N ASN A 346 -5.13 3.71 26.28
CA ASN A 346 -4.23 4.83 26.54
C ASN A 346 -4.66 6.13 25.84
N LYS A 347 -5.74 6.09 25.05
CA LYS A 347 -6.40 7.24 24.43
C LYS A 347 -7.27 7.94 25.47
#